data_AF-A0A7X7LKH7-F1
#
_entry.id   AF-A0A7X7LKH7-F1
#
_cell.length_a   1.000
_cell.length_b   1.000
_cell.length_c   1.000
_cell.angle_alpha   90.00
_cell.angle_beta   90.00
_cell.angle_gamma   90.00
#
_symmetry.space_group_name_H-M   'P 1'
#
loop_
_entity.id
_entity.type
_entity.pdbx_description
1 polymer ?
#
loop_
_entity_poly.entity_id
_entity_poly.type
_entity_poly.pdbx_seq_one_letter_code
_entity_poly.pdbx_strand_id
1 'polypeptide(L)'
;MNLKELTLIGCLGNDAEVKQSKDGNSYISFSVAVNSGYKDKNGNWVNSTTWTNVTYFKESKVVEYLKKGKLVYVKGKAKWEINYSNGNEYLNSYLTANEIILLNDANANYMKLEITGNLGGDAVINETNGKKVIRFSVAVNDKITDESSQLVEDTQWVTVFCHRELNLEHYKKGQGIYVRGAVKASIFRTRGGEAIVNLTLTMDESCIMYARKKDDDSPEADNSTGFEDANEIEGDLPF
;
A
#
# COMPACT_ATOMS: atom_id res chain seq x y z
N MET A 1 8.50 12.02 -9.47
CA MET A 1 9.13 10.76 -9.02
C MET A 1 8.06 10.05 -8.19
N ASN A 2 7.60 8.89 -8.64
CA ASN A 2 6.56 8.13 -7.95
C ASN A 2 7.22 6.90 -7.34
N LEU A 3 7.14 6.80 -6.02
CA LEU A 3 7.61 5.69 -5.22
C LEU A 3 6.37 4.95 -4.71
N LYS A 4 6.37 3.63 -4.87
CA LYS A 4 5.42 2.71 -4.23
C LYS A 4 6.17 1.43 -3.92
N GLU A 5 6.68 1.35 -2.70
CA GLU A 5 7.58 0.28 -2.30
C GLU A 5 7.12 -0.34 -0.98
N LEU A 6 6.88 -1.65 -1.02
CA LEU A 6 6.48 -2.43 0.14
C LEU A 6 7.71 -3.14 0.70
N THR A 7 7.86 -3.05 2.00
CA THR A 7 8.79 -3.84 2.79
C THR A 7 8.00 -4.75 3.71
N LEU A 8 8.27 -6.05 3.65
CA LEU A 8 7.65 -7.02 4.55
C LEU A 8 8.68 -7.93 5.20
N ILE A 9 8.38 -8.35 6.43
CA ILE A 9 9.07 -9.42 7.14
C ILE A 9 8.02 -10.43 7.56
N GLY A 10 8.20 -11.68 7.14
CA GLY A 10 7.27 -12.77 7.43
C GLY A 10 7.85 -14.14 7.09
N CYS A 11 7.03 -15.17 7.24
CA CYS A 11 7.44 -16.56 7.02
C CYS A 11 7.02 -17.04 5.63
N LEU A 12 7.88 -17.82 4.97
CA LEU A 12 7.53 -18.45 3.71
C LEU A 12 6.38 -19.45 3.89
N GLY A 13 5.35 -19.34 3.04
CA GLY A 13 4.23 -20.29 3.01
C GLY A 13 4.56 -21.63 2.35
N ASN A 14 5.51 -21.58 1.42
CA ASN A 14 5.96 -22.68 0.58
C ASN A 14 7.45 -22.51 0.27
N ASP A 15 8.08 -23.60 -0.16
CA ASP A 15 9.42 -23.54 -0.74
C ASP A 15 9.40 -22.63 -1.98
N ALA A 16 10.46 -21.86 -2.18
CA ALA A 16 10.61 -21.07 -3.38
C ALA A 16 10.88 -21.94 -4.61
N GLU A 17 10.24 -21.59 -5.72
CA GLU A 17 10.32 -22.31 -6.99
C GLU A 17 10.86 -21.38 -8.08
N VAL A 18 11.68 -21.92 -8.98
CA VAL A 18 12.03 -21.24 -10.23
C VAL A 18 10.95 -21.54 -11.27
N LYS A 19 10.34 -20.51 -11.82
CA LYS A 19 9.31 -20.55 -12.85
C LYS A 19 9.75 -19.79 -14.09
N GLN A 20 9.07 -20.02 -15.21
CA GLN A 20 9.26 -19.24 -16.45
C GLN A 20 8.01 -18.43 -16.77
N SER A 21 8.20 -17.20 -17.24
CA SER A 21 7.11 -16.36 -17.74
C SER A 21 6.70 -16.79 -19.15
N LYS A 22 5.57 -16.26 -19.65
CA LYS A 22 5.13 -16.51 -21.03
C LYS A 22 6.18 -16.09 -22.07
N ASP A 23 6.97 -15.07 -21.73
CA ASP A 23 8.04 -14.54 -22.59
C ASP A 23 9.38 -15.29 -22.42
N GLY A 24 9.39 -16.40 -21.67
CA GLY A 24 10.57 -17.25 -21.46
C GLY A 24 11.53 -16.79 -20.35
N ASN A 25 11.24 -15.69 -19.66
CA ASN A 25 12.10 -15.18 -18.59
C ASN A 25 11.94 -16.02 -17.31
N SER A 26 13.05 -16.45 -16.73
CA SER A 26 13.04 -17.18 -15.45
C SER A 26 12.85 -16.23 -14.27
N TYR A 27 12.09 -16.66 -13.26
CA TYR A 27 11.87 -15.91 -12.02
C TYR A 27 11.67 -16.85 -10.83
N ILE A 28 12.02 -16.38 -9.64
CA ILE A 28 11.78 -17.10 -8.37
C ILE A 28 10.41 -16.68 -7.82
N SER A 29 9.62 -17.63 -7.37
CA SER A 29 8.26 -17.42 -6.84
C SER A 29 8.06 -18.14 -5.50
N PHE A 30 7.48 -17.42 -4.53
CA PHE A 30 7.07 -17.97 -3.23
C PHE A 30 5.99 -17.08 -2.61
N SER A 31 5.33 -17.57 -1.56
CA SER A 31 4.42 -16.76 -0.74
C SER A 31 5.03 -16.42 0.61
N VAL A 32 4.71 -15.25 1.14
CA VAL A 32 5.09 -14.82 2.50
C VAL A 32 3.84 -14.52 3.30
N ALA A 33 3.73 -15.14 4.48
CA ALA A 33 2.72 -14.86 5.48
C ALA A 33 3.25 -13.83 6.48
N VAL A 34 2.55 -12.72 6.62
CA VAL A 34 2.78 -11.72 7.67
C VAL A 34 1.59 -11.75 8.62
N ASN A 35 1.85 -12.08 9.89
CA ASN A 35 0.83 -12.09 10.93
C ASN A 35 0.73 -10.70 11.56
N SER A 36 -0.49 -10.22 11.75
CA SER A 36 -0.81 -8.98 12.44
C SER A 36 -1.95 -9.22 13.43
N GLY A 37 -2.05 -8.40 14.46
CA GLY A 37 -3.16 -8.41 15.40
C GLY A 37 -3.72 -7.00 15.51
N TYR A 38 -5.05 -6.87 15.58
CA TYR A 38 -5.72 -5.61 15.88
C TYR A 38 -6.87 -5.87 16.85
N LYS A 39 -7.31 -4.83 17.57
CA LYS A 39 -8.53 -4.93 18.38
C LYS A 39 -9.74 -4.58 17.53
N ASP A 40 -10.79 -5.39 17.63
CA ASP A 40 -12.09 -5.09 17.03
C ASP A 40 -12.83 -3.99 17.81
N LYS A 41 -14.02 -3.61 17.31
CA LYS A 41 -14.90 -2.61 17.94
C LYS A 41 -15.30 -2.95 19.37
N ASN A 42 -15.28 -4.23 19.73
CA ASN A 42 -15.63 -4.73 21.06
C ASN A 42 -14.40 -4.83 21.98
N GLY A 43 -13.22 -4.43 21.50
CA GLY A 43 -11.95 -4.49 22.22
C GLY A 43 -11.28 -5.87 22.23
N ASN A 44 -11.81 -6.84 21.49
CA ASN A 44 -11.25 -8.19 21.40
C ASN A 44 -10.09 -8.21 20.41
N TRP A 45 -9.04 -8.96 20.73
CA TRP A 45 -7.93 -9.19 19.80
C TRP A 45 -8.36 -10.10 18.66
N VAL A 46 -8.17 -9.61 17.43
CA VAL A 46 -8.35 -10.34 16.19
C VAL A 46 -6.99 -10.48 15.52
N ASN A 47 -6.57 -11.72 15.30
CA ASN A 47 -5.39 -12.04 14.51
C ASN A 47 -5.77 -12.10 13.04
N SER A 48 -4.90 -11.59 12.18
CA SER A 48 -5.06 -11.58 10.73
C SER A 48 -3.73 -11.90 10.06
N THR A 49 -3.76 -12.78 9.07
CA THR A 49 -2.58 -13.13 8.27
C THR A 49 -2.74 -12.54 6.87
N THR A 50 -1.78 -11.71 6.47
CA THR A 50 -1.68 -11.25 5.08
C THR A 50 -0.74 -12.16 4.32
N TRP A 51 -1.24 -12.73 3.22
CA TRP A 51 -0.45 -13.53 2.30
C TRP A 51 -0.05 -12.68 1.09
N THR A 52 1.25 -12.57 0.86
CA THR A 52 1.81 -11.83 -0.28
C THR A 52 2.57 -12.79 -1.19
N ASN A 53 2.19 -12.83 -2.47
CA ASN A 53 2.91 -13.57 -3.50
C ASN A 53 4.12 -12.76 -3.96
N VAL A 54 5.31 -13.33 -3.83
CA VAL A 54 6.57 -12.69 -4.18
C VAL A 54 7.09 -13.24 -5.50
N THR A 55 7.51 -12.34 -6.37
CA THR A 55 8.22 -12.63 -7.63
C THR A 55 9.57 -11.94 -7.62
N TYR A 56 10.64 -12.67 -7.93
CA TYR A 56 12.00 -12.12 -7.98
C TYR A 56 12.70 -12.53 -9.27
N PHE A 57 13.03 -11.53 -10.11
CA PHE A 57 13.57 -11.75 -11.46
C PHE A 57 15.10 -11.85 -11.52
N LYS A 58 15.81 -11.53 -10.43
CA LYS A 58 17.27 -11.65 -10.43
C LYS A 58 17.67 -13.10 -10.22
N GLU A 59 18.57 -13.59 -11.06
CA GLU A 59 19.24 -14.86 -10.82
C GLU A 59 19.93 -14.84 -9.46
N SER A 60 19.63 -15.82 -8.62
CA SER A 60 20.20 -15.88 -7.28
C SER A 60 20.15 -17.29 -6.71
N LYS A 61 21.26 -17.70 -6.09
CA LYS A 61 21.33 -18.94 -5.30
C LYS A 61 20.48 -18.88 -4.03
N VAL A 62 19.91 -17.72 -3.70
CA VAL A 62 19.03 -17.56 -2.53
C VAL A 62 17.86 -18.54 -2.55
N VAL A 63 17.38 -18.92 -3.73
CA VAL A 63 16.26 -19.88 -3.90
C VAL A 63 16.49 -21.20 -3.19
N GLU A 64 17.75 -21.67 -3.11
CA GLU A 64 18.10 -22.93 -2.44
C GLU A 64 17.84 -22.88 -0.93
N TYR A 65 17.89 -21.67 -0.34
CA TYR A 65 17.72 -21.42 1.09
C TYR A 65 16.32 -20.94 1.46
N LEU A 66 15.52 -20.53 0.48
CA LEU A 66 14.14 -20.07 0.65
C LEU A 66 13.19 -21.27 0.78
N LYS A 67 13.12 -21.81 2.00
CA LYS A 67 12.29 -22.96 2.37
C LYS A 67 11.05 -22.56 3.18
N LYS A 68 9.98 -23.35 3.09
CA LYS A 68 8.75 -23.13 3.87
C LYS A 68 9.08 -22.92 5.35
N GLY A 69 8.42 -21.93 5.95
CA GLY A 69 8.58 -21.57 7.36
C GLY A 69 9.82 -20.72 7.67
N LYS A 70 10.75 -20.54 6.71
CA LYS A 70 11.87 -19.62 6.90
C LYS A 70 11.36 -18.18 6.97
N LEU A 71 12.02 -17.39 7.80
CA LEU A 71 11.74 -15.96 7.89
C LEU A 71 12.53 -15.21 6.82
N VAL A 72 11.87 -14.25 6.18
CA VAL A 72 12.44 -13.47 5.09
C VAL A 72 12.06 -12.00 5.23
N TYR A 73 13.02 -11.13 4.94
CA TYR A 73 12.78 -9.74 4.59
C TYR A 73 12.66 -9.63 3.07
N VAL A 74 11.61 -8.98 2.59
CA VAL A 74 11.37 -8.75 1.17
C VAL A 74 11.03 -7.28 0.97
N LYS A 75 11.70 -6.65 0.02
CA LYS A 75 11.43 -5.28 -0.41
C LYS A 75 11.20 -5.26 -1.93
N GLY A 76 10.26 -4.42 -2.37
CA GLY A 76 9.99 -4.25 -3.79
C GLY A 76 8.67 -3.56 -4.11
N LYS A 77 8.28 -3.61 -5.38
CA LYS A 77 7.05 -2.97 -5.86
C LYS A 77 5.83 -3.82 -5.51
N ALA A 78 4.85 -3.21 -4.84
CA ALA A 78 3.62 -3.90 -4.47
C ALA A 78 2.48 -3.64 -5.44
N LYS A 79 1.62 -4.65 -5.58
CA LYS A 79 0.33 -4.57 -6.25
C LYS A 79 -0.71 -5.29 -5.40
N TRP A 80 -1.92 -4.73 -5.36
CA TRP A 80 -3.08 -5.36 -4.73
C TRP A 80 -4.21 -5.41 -5.73
N GLU A 81 -4.89 -6.54 -5.82
CA GLU A 81 -5.94 -6.79 -6.80
C GLU A 81 -7.09 -7.56 -6.16
N ILE A 82 -8.31 -7.29 -6.62
CA ILE A 82 -9.48 -8.08 -6.26
C ILE A 82 -9.65 -9.16 -7.31
N ASN A 83 -9.58 -10.41 -6.87
CA ASN A 83 -9.84 -11.58 -7.68
C ASN A 83 -11.17 -12.22 -7.30
N TYR A 84 -11.81 -12.84 -8.28
CA TYR A 84 -13.11 -13.49 -8.10
C TYR A 84 -12.93 -15.01 -8.22
N SER A 85 -13.42 -15.76 -7.24
CA SER A 85 -13.41 -17.21 -7.28
C SER A 85 -14.61 -17.78 -6.55
N ASN A 86 -15.32 -18.73 -7.18
CA ASN A 86 -16.50 -19.38 -6.61
C ASN A 86 -17.58 -18.39 -6.09
N GLY A 87 -17.77 -17.27 -6.79
CA GLY A 87 -18.72 -16.22 -6.42
C GLY A 87 -18.26 -15.29 -5.28
N ASN A 88 -17.06 -15.48 -4.75
CA ASN A 88 -16.48 -14.65 -3.70
C ASN A 88 -15.35 -13.77 -4.23
N GLU A 89 -15.21 -12.60 -3.62
CA GLU A 89 -14.11 -11.67 -3.85
C GLU A 89 -12.97 -11.93 -2.86
N TYR A 90 -11.73 -11.90 -3.37
CA TYR A 90 -10.52 -12.08 -2.59
C TYR A 90 -9.53 -10.96 -2.91
N LEU A 91 -8.95 -10.39 -1.86
CA LEU A 91 -7.86 -9.43 -2.02
C LEU A 91 -6.54 -10.18 -2.09
N ASN A 92 -5.88 -10.10 -3.23
CA ASN A 92 -4.56 -10.65 -3.41
C ASN A 92 -3.49 -9.56 -3.27
N SER A 93 -2.41 -9.88 -2.57
CA SER A 93 -1.21 -9.05 -2.48
C SER A 93 -0.08 -9.68 -3.29
N TYR A 94 0.56 -8.87 -4.11
CA TYR A 94 1.70 -9.24 -4.94
C TYR A 94 2.87 -8.30 -4.67
N LEU A 95 4.09 -8.82 -4.70
CA LEU A 95 5.32 -8.06 -4.52
C LEU A 95 6.36 -8.51 -5.54
N THR A 96 6.73 -7.62 -6.46
CA THR A 96 7.88 -7.81 -7.34
C THR A 96 9.14 -7.32 -6.63
N ALA A 97 9.90 -8.28 -6.09
CA ALA A 97 11.02 -8.01 -5.22
C ALA A 97 12.21 -7.44 -5.98
N ASN A 98 12.92 -6.51 -5.35
CA ASN A 98 14.25 -6.04 -5.76
C ASN A 98 15.34 -6.49 -4.77
N GLU A 99 14.95 -6.85 -3.54
CA GLU A 99 15.80 -7.30 -2.45
C GLU A 99 15.11 -8.38 -1.61
N ILE A 100 15.88 -9.42 -1.25
CA ILE A 100 15.46 -10.53 -0.41
C ILE A 100 16.60 -10.85 0.56
N ILE A 101 16.29 -10.95 1.86
CA ILE A 101 17.25 -11.34 2.89
C ILE A 101 16.63 -12.45 3.75
N LEU A 102 17.34 -13.57 3.86
CA LEU A 102 16.98 -14.65 4.79
C LEU A 102 17.35 -14.24 6.22
N LEU A 103 16.45 -14.47 7.15
CA LEU A 103 16.62 -14.08 8.55
C LEU A 103 16.65 -15.33 9.44
N ASN A 104 17.48 -15.30 10.49
CA ASN A 104 17.74 -16.46 11.35
C ASN A 104 16.84 -16.55 12.60
N ASP A 105 16.16 -15.47 12.99
CA ASP A 105 15.29 -15.42 14.17
C ASP A 105 14.26 -14.27 14.02
N ALA A 106 13.07 -14.38 14.62
CA ALA A 106 12.18 -13.23 14.75
C ALA A 106 11.03 -13.32 15.76
N ASN A 107 10.95 -12.24 16.54
CA ASN A 107 9.72 -11.59 16.96
C ASN A 107 9.49 -10.29 16.16
N ALA A 108 9.55 -10.37 14.82
CA ALA A 108 9.38 -9.22 13.94
C ALA A 108 8.48 -9.62 12.75
N ASN A 109 7.17 -9.43 12.91
CA ASN A 109 6.24 -9.35 11.78
C ASN A 109 6.05 -7.89 11.44
N TYR A 110 6.26 -7.54 10.18
CA TYR A 110 6.29 -6.15 9.76
C TYR A 110 5.83 -6.03 8.32
N MET A 111 4.96 -5.08 8.03
CA MET A 111 4.59 -4.71 6.67
C MET A 111 4.45 -3.20 6.60
N LYS A 112 5.37 -2.55 5.87
CA LYS A 112 5.33 -1.10 5.67
C LYS A 112 5.39 -0.73 4.21
N LEU A 113 4.62 0.29 3.88
CA LEU A 113 4.58 0.89 2.57
C LEU A 113 5.26 2.25 2.61
N GLU A 114 6.06 2.52 1.60
CA GLU A 114 6.66 3.81 1.30
C GLU A 114 6.07 4.32 0.00
N ILE A 115 5.46 5.50 0.05
CA ILE A 115 4.83 6.14 -1.10
C ILE A 115 5.32 7.57 -1.30
N THR A 116 5.34 8.01 -2.55
CA THR A 116 5.28 9.43 -2.90
C THR A 116 4.09 9.70 -3.79
N GLY A 117 3.45 10.85 -3.58
CA GLY A 117 2.28 11.25 -4.34
C GLY A 117 1.83 12.66 -4.01
N ASN A 118 0.61 13.00 -4.38
CA ASN A 118 0.01 14.30 -4.08
C ASN A 118 -1.15 14.14 -3.09
N LEU A 119 -1.29 15.09 -2.18
CA LEU A 119 -2.44 15.13 -1.28
C LEU A 119 -3.75 15.33 -2.07
N GLY A 120 -4.73 14.44 -1.87
CA GLY A 120 -6.05 14.54 -2.53
C GLY A 120 -6.95 15.62 -1.96
N GLY A 121 -6.70 15.99 -0.71
CA GLY A 121 -7.42 17.00 0.05
C GLY A 121 -6.55 17.52 1.17
N ASP A 122 -7.04 18.55 1.85
CA ASP A 122 -6.43 19.04 3.08
C ASP A 122 -6.47 17.96 4.16
N ALA A 123 -5.43 17.89 4.99
CA ALA A 123 -5.46 17.01 6.15
C ALA A 123 -6.49 17.51 7.18
N VAL A 124 -7.26 16.57 7.71
CA VAL A 124 -8.34 16.84 8.68
C VAL A 124 -8.07 16.11 9.98
N ILE A 125 -8.55 16.68 11.09
CA ILE A 125 -8.55 16.01 12.39
C ILE A 125 -9.90 15.32 12.56
N ASN A 126 -9.84 14.01 12.77
CA ASN A 126 -10.99 13.23 13.20
C ASN A 126 -10.84 12.93 14.69
N GLU A 127 -11.91 13.10 15.46
CA GLU A 127 -11.95 12.74 16.87
C GLU A 127 -12.99 11.64 17.11
N THR A 128 -12.59 10.57 17.79
CA THR A 128 -13.47 9.46 18.15
C THR A 128 -13.14 9.01 19.56
N ASN A 129 -14.13 8.97 20.45
CA ASN A 129 -13.94 8.58 21.86
C ASN A 129 -12.81 9.38 22.57
N GLY A 130 -12.69 10.69 22.26
CA GLY A 130 -11.65 11.58 22.80
C GLY A 130 -10.25 11.36 22.24
N LYS A 131 -10.07 10.44 21.28
CA LYS A 131 -8.81 10.23 20.56
C LYS A 131 -8.84 10.99 19.25
N LYS A 132 -7.86 11.88 19.06
CA LYS A 132 -7.64 12.60 17.80
C LYS A 132 -6.73 11.79 16.88
N VAL A 133 -7.08 11.74 15.60
CA VAL A 133 -6.24 11.23 14.54
C VAL A 133 -6.30 12.19 13.36
N ILE A 134 -5.16 12.41 12.73
CA ILE A 134 -5.10 13.19 11.51
C ILE A 134 -5.30 12.23 10.33
N ARG A 135 -6.13 12.63 9.37
CA ARG A 135 -6.42 11.86 8.16
C ARG A 135 -6.20 12.71 6.91
N PHE A 136 -5.60 12.12 5.89
CA PHE A 136 -5.53 12.66 4.53
C PHE A 136 -5.44 11.53 3.51
N SER A 137 -5.63 11.83 2.22
CA SER A 137 -5.43 10.88 1.13
C SER A 137 -4.23 11.27 0.27
N VAL A 138 -3.52 10.28 -0.24
CA VAL A 138 -2.40 10.46 -1.17
C VAL A 138 -2.74 9.75 -2.49
N ALA A 139 -2.75 10.50 -3.59
CA ALA A 139 -2.82 9.96 -4.94
C ALA A 139 -1.43 9.50 -5.37
N VAL A 140 -1.27 8.20 -5.61
CA VAL A 140 -0.03 7.58 -6.07
C VAL A 140 -0.20 7.16 -7.53
N ASN A 141 0.49 7.85 -8.43
CA ASN A 141 0.37 7.60 -9.86
C ASN A 141 1.44 6.61 -10.33
N ASP A 142 1.04 5.52 -10.97
CA ASP A 142 1.92 4.59 -11.66
C ASP A 142 1.69 4.68 -13.18
N LYS A 143 2.67 4.26 -13.98
CA LYS A 143 2.52 4.15 -15.44
C LYS A 143 2.51 2.69 -15.80
N ILE A 144 1.36 2.21 -16.25
CA ILE A 144 1.13 0.82 -16.62
C ILE A 144 1.02 0.73 -18.14
N THR A 145 1.62 -0.29 -18.73
CA THR A 145 1.39 -0.62 -20.14
C THR A 145 0.09 -1.41 -20.26
N ASP A 146 -0.86 -0.93 -21.04
CA ASP A 146 -2.12 -1.62 -21.30
C ASP A 146 -1.98 -2.76 -22.33
N GLU A 147 -3.08 -3.47 -22.60
CA GLU A 147 -3.11 -4.57 -23.58
C GLU A 147 -2.76 -4.12 -25.02
N SER A 148 -2.91 -2.82 -25.31
CA SER A 148 -2.57 -2.21 -26.61
C SER A 148 -1.14 -1.66 -26.64
N SER A 149 -0.31 -1.99 -25.64
CA SER A 149 1.06 -1.49 -25.48
C SER A 149 1.18 0.03 -25.30
N GLN A 150 0.10 0.71 -24.90
CA GLN A 150 0.10 2.12 -24.57
C GLN A 150 0.37 2.33 -23.09
N LEU A 151 1.08 3.41 -22.74
CA LEU A 151 1.29 3.79 -21.34
C LEU A 151 0.07 4.54 -20.82
N VAL A 152 -0.59 3.95 -19.83
CA VAL A 152 -1.75 4.52 -19.13
C VAL A 152 -1.34 4.89 -17.71
N GLU A 153 -1.79 6.05 -17.24
CA GLU A 153 -1.62 6.43 -15.84
C GLU A 153 -2.66 5.72 -14.97
N ASP A 154 -2.18 4.98 -13.98
CA ASP A 154 -2.99 4.31 -12.97
C ASP A 154 -2.83 5.05 -11.65
N THR A 155 -3.92 5.63 -11.14
CA THR A 155 -3.91 6.38 -9.88
C THR A 155 -4.45 5.51 -8.76
N GLN A 156 -3.59 5.17 -7.80
CA GLN A 156 -3.97 4.45 -6.60
C GLN A 156 -4.07 5.41 -5.41
N TRP A 157 -5.25 5.46 -4.80
CA TRP A 157 -5.48 6.28 -3.61
C TRP A 157 -5.08 5.52 -2.34
N VAL A 158 -4.30 6.17 -1.48
CA VAL A 158 -3.94 5.66 -0.15
C VAL A 158 -4.50 6.58 0.92
N THR A 159 -5.32 6.05 1.82
CA THR A 159 -5.75 6.78 3.02
C THR A 159 -4.67 6.70 4.08
N VAL A 160 -4.23 7.85 4.58
CA VAL A 160 -3.18 7.95 5.60
C VAL A 160 -3.78 8.40 6.93
N PHE A 161 -3.42 7.72 8.01
CA PHE A 161 -3.75 8.07 9.39
C PHE A 161 -2.49 8.41 10.18
N CYS A 162 -2.53 9.45 10.99
CA CYS A 162 -1.46 9.86 11.87
C CYS A 162 -1.97 10.11 13.29
N HIS A 163 -1.41 9.37 14.26
CA HIS A 163 -1.76 9.50 15.69
C HIS A 163 -0.89 10.51 16.44
N ARG A 164 0.05 11.14 15.75
CA ARG A 164 0.89 12.22 16.28
C ARG A 164 0.39 13.56 15.78
N GLU A 165 0.72 14.61 16.52
CA GLU A 165 0.46 15.99 16.10
C GLU A 165 1.26 16.33 14.84
N LEU A 166 0.64 17.08 13.93
CA LEU A 166 1.27 17.64 12.73
C LEU A 166 0.85 19.10 12.59
N ASN A 167 1.71 19.92 11.97
CA ASN A 167 1.29 21.23 11.51
C ASN A 167 0.48 21.11 10.21
N LEU A 168 -0.85 21.13 10.31
CA LEU A 168 -1.77 20.95 9.19
C LEU A 168 -1.69 22.05 8.12
N GLU A 169 -1.08 23.20 8.42
CA GLU A 169 -0.84 24.25 7.42
C GLU A 169 0.04 23.77 6.26
N HIS A 170 0.85 22.74 6.50
CA HIS A 170 1.73 22.15 5.50
C HIS A 170 1.11 20.94 4.76
N TYR A 171 -0.14 20.57 5.06
CA TYR A 171 -0.80 19.40 4.48
C TYR A 171 -2.07 19.81 3.74
N LYS A 172 -1.87 20.46 2.59
CA LYS A 172 -2.89 21.04 1.73
C LYS A 172 -3.04 20.26 0.43
N LYS A 173 -4.26 20.22 -0.09
CA LYS A 173 -4.58 19.58 -1.38
C LYS A 173 -3.57 19.94 -2.46
N GLY A 174 -3.14 18.95 -3.23
CA GLY A 174 -2.21 19.09 -4.34
C GLY A 174 -0.73 19.08 -3.95
N GLN A 175 -0.37 19.29 -2.68
CA GLN A 175 1.03 19.26 -2.26
C GLN A 175 1.64 17.87 -2.42
N GLY A 176 2.88 17.83 -2.92
CA GLY A 176 3.66 16.61 -3.01
C GLY A 176 4.06 16.13 -1.61
N ILE A 177 4.02 14.83 -1.38
CA ILE A 177 4.33 14.24 -0.08
C ILE A 177 5.01 12.87 -0.25
N TYR A 178 6.00 12.60 0.60
CA TYR A 178 6.48 11.26 0.93
C TYR A 178 5.82 10.79 2.21
N VAL A 179 5.38 9.53 2.24
CA VAL A 179 4.77 8.91 3.42
C VAL A 179 5.30 7.49 3.58
N ARG A 180 5.63 7.12 4.82
CA ARG A 180 6.02 5.77 5.22
C ARG A 180 5.26 5.34 6.47
N GLY A 181 4.80 4.10 6.48
CA GLY A 181 4.07 3.58 7.62
C GLY A 181 3.55 2.15 7.44
N ALA A 182 2.91 1.64 8.49
CA ALA A 182 2.27 0.33 8.47
C ALA A 182 1.08 0.34 7.50
N VAL A 183 1.02 -0.63 6.60
CA VAL A 183 -0.03 -0.70 5.58
C VAL A 183 -1.03 -1.82 5.87
N LYS A 184 -2.30 -1.53 5.61
CA LYS A 184 -3.38 -2.50 5.58
C LYS A 184 -4.14 -2.34 4.27
N ALA A 185 -4.34 -3.45 3.59
CA ALA A 185 -5.17 -3.52 2.39
C ALA A 185 -6.47 -4.25 2.72
N SER A 186 -7.59 -3.75 2.22
CA SER A 186 -8.91 -4.36 2.40
C SER A 186 -9.78 -4.17 1.16
N ILE A 187 -10.83 -4.97 1.02
CA ILE A 187 -11.90 -4.70 0.06
C ILE A 187 -12.86 -3.71 0.70
N PHE A 188 -13.17 -2.63 -0.01
CA PHE A 188 -14.23 -1.71 0.36
C PHE A 188 -15.29 -1.73 -0.73
N ARG A 189 -16.57 -1.74 -0.33
CA ARG A 189 -17.67 -1.60 -1.29
C ARG A 189 -18.14 -0.17 -1.32
N THR A 190 -18.14 0.42 -2.51
CA THR A 190 -18.68 1.76 -2.72
C THR A 190 -20.19 1.75 -2.50
N ARG A 191 -20.81 2.95 -2.40
CA ARG A 191 -22.27 3.08 -2.31
C ARG A 191 -22.98 2.43 -3.52
N GLY A 192 -22.33 2.36 -4.67
CA GLY A 192 -22.84 1.69 -5.88
C GLY A 192 -22.68 0.17 -5.88
N GLY A 193 -22.11 -0.42 -4.82
CA GLY A 193 -21.89 -1.86 -4.70
C GLY A 193 -20.57 -2.37 -5.31
N GLU A 194 -19.83 -1.50 -5.99
CA GLU A 194 -18.54 -1.84 -6.61
C GLU A 194 -17.49 -2.15 -5.54
N ALA A 195 -16.79 -3.26 -5.71
CA ALA A 195 -15.69 -3.65 -4.84
C ALA A 195 -14.39 -2.97 -5.32
N ILE A 196 -13.77 -2.20 -4.44
CA ILE A 196 -12.51 -1.51 -4.70
C ILE A 196 -11.45 -1.88 -3.67
N VAL A 197 -10.18 -1.83 -4.08
CA VAL A 197 -9.05 -1.98 -3.15
C VAL A 197 -8.94 -0.71 -2.32
N ASN A 198 -9.06 -0.85 -1.00
CA ASN A 198 -8.79 0.21 -0.05
C ASN A 198 -7.41 -0.01 0.59
N LEU A 199 -6.50 0.95 0.40
CA LEU A 199 -5.22 0.98 1.07
C LEU A 199 -5.25 2.01 2.20
N THR A 200 -4.93 1.53 3.39
CA THR A 200 -4.82 2.34 4.60
C THR A 200 -3.38 2.28 5.11
N LEU A 201 -2.82 3.43 5.46
CA LEU A 201 -1.45 3.55 5.95
C LEU A 201 -1.45 4.30 7.29
N THR A 202 -0.98 3.66 8.35
CA THR A 202 -0.72 4.29 9.65
C THR A 202 0.71 4.83 9.64
N MET A 203 0.84 6.16 9.64
CA MET A 203 2.06 6.86 9.29
C MET A 203 3.08 6.95 10.44
N ASP A 204 4.31 6.54 10.15
CA ASP A 204 5.47 6.69 11.03
C ASP A 204 6.36 7.86 10.61
N GLU A 205 6.31 8.25 9.34
CA GLU A 205 7.16 9.29 8.79
C GLU A 205 6.49 9.92 7.56
N SER A 206 6.66 11.23 7.41
CA SER A 206 6.30 11.94 6.19
C SER A 206 7.21 13.12 5.95
N CYS A 207 7.35 13.49 4.68
CA CYS A 207 8.02 14.72 4.25
C CYS A 207 7.18 15.42 3.20
N ILE A 208 6.84 16.70 3.42
CA ILE A 208 6.21 17.54 2.40
C ILE A 208 7.27 17.93 1.38
N MET A 209 6.99 17.59 0.13
CA MET A 209 7.86 17.84 -0.99
C MET A 209 7.48 19.21 -1.58
N TYR A 210 8.24 20.24 -1.21
CA TYR A 210 8.06 21.55 -1.82
C TYR A 210 8.51 21.50 -3.28
N ALA A 211 7.58 21.77 -4.20
CA ALA A 211 7.96 22.09 -5.56
C ALA A 211 8.80 23.38 -5.55
N ARG A 212 9.92 23.38 -6.28
CA ARG A 212 10.63 24.63 -6.61
C ARG A 212 9.62 25.47 -7.40
N LYS A 213 9.31 26.70 -6.96
CA LYS A 213 8.48 27.62 -7.75
C LYS A 213 9.02 27.64 -9.18
N LYS A 214 8.22 27.17 -10.13
CA LYS A 214 8.40 27.55 -11.54
C LYS A 214 7.93 28.99 -11.61
N ASP A 215 8.77 29.87 -12.16
CA ASP A 215 8.35 31.23 -12.46
C ASP A 215 7.09 31.18 -13.35
N ASP A 216 6.14 32.04 -12.98
CA ASP A 216 4.73 32.06 -13.32
C ASP A 216 4.51 32.48 -14.78
N ASP A 217 3.90 31.62 -15.61
CA ASP A 217 3.16 31.99 -16.83
C ASP A 217 2.62 30.72 -17.52
N SER A 218 1.45 30.23 -17.10
CA SER A 218 0.58 29.37 -17.90
C SER A 218 -0.86 29.41 -17.35
N PRO A 219 -1.89 29.58 -18.20
CA PRO A 219 -3.26 29.82 -17.74
C PRO A 219 -3.89 28.58 -17.11
N GLU A 220 -4.68 28.81 -16.07
CA GLU A 220 -5.40 27.80 -15.29
C GLU A 220 -6.43 27.04 -16.15
N ALA A 221 -6.41 25.71 -16.07
CA ALA A 221 -7.45 24.87 -16.64
C ALA A 221 -8.62 24.74 -15.64
N ASP A 222 -9.81 25.09 -16.12
CA ASP A 222 -11.11 24.93 -15.44
C ASP A 222 -11.38 23.45 -15.13
N ASN A 223 -11.48 23.12 -13.83
CA ASN A 223 -11.85 21.80 -13.34
C ASN A 223 -13.20 21.87 -12.62
N SER A 224 -14.26 22.06 -13.40
CA SER A 224 -15.65 21.90 -12.97
C SER A 224 -16.20 20.51 -13.34
N THR A 225 -15.75 19.46 -12.66
CA THR A 225 -16.57 18.25 -12.45
C THR A 225 -16.29 17.67 -11.06
N GLY A 226 -17.31 17.74 -10.19
CA GLY A 226 -17.21 17.44 -8.78
C GLY A 226 -17.38 15.96 -8.42
N PHE A 227 -16.83 15.61 -7.27
CA PHE A 227 -17.41 14.64 -6.34
C PHE A 227 -17.37 15.28 -4.95
N GLU A 228 -18.52 15.83 -4.55
CA GLU A 228 -18.83 16.11 -3.15
C GLU A 228 -19.32 14.81 -2.47
N ASP A 229 -19.11 14.74 -1.17
CA ASP A 229 -19.55 13.71 -0.21
C ASP A 229 -18.77 12.39 -0.11
N ALA A 230 -17.73 12.46 0.73
CA ALA A 230 -17.32 11.35 1.59
C ALA A 230 -17.10 11.83 3.05
N ASN A 231 -18.00 12.65 3.57
CA ASN A 231 -18.14 12.87 5.00
C ASN A 231 -19.14 11.85 5.55
N GLU A 232 -18.61 10.72 6.01
CA GLU A 232 -19.13 9.83 7.06
C GLU A 232 -18.37 8.51 6.95
N ILE A 233 -17.26 8.40 7.69
CA ILE A 233 -16.72 7.09 8.07
C ILE A 233 -17.09 6.89 9.53
N GLU A 234 -18.26 6.29 9.76
CA GLU A 234 -18.56 5.59 11.01
C GLU A 234 -17.82 4.25 11.00
N GLY A 235 -16.50 4.33 11.18
CA GLY A 235 -15.60 3.20 11.20
C GLY A 235 -14.42 3.56 12.09
N ASP A 236 -14.18 2.71 13.09
CA ASP A 236 -13.12 2.90 14.07
C ASP A 236 -11.79 3.27 13.39
N LEU A 237 -11.18 4.32 13.91
CA LEU A 237 -9.82 4.73 13.57
C LEU A 237 -8.91 3.51 13.77
N PRO A 238 -8.00 3.20 12.82
CA PRO A 238 -7.08 2.10 13.02
C PRO A 238 -6.25 2.38 14.28
N PHE A 239 -6.48 1.59 15.34
CA PHE A 239 -5.82 1.73 16.64
C PHE A 239 -4.42 1.12 16.64
#